data_AF-A0A8S3WK61-F1
#
_entry.id   AF-A0A8S3WK61-F1
#
_cell.length_a   1.000
_cell.length_b   1.000
_cell.length_c   1.000
_cell.angle_alpha   90.00
_cell.angle_beta   90.00
_cell.angle_gamma   90.00
#
_symmetry.space_group_name_H-M   'P 1'
#
loop_
_entity.id
_entity.type
_entity.pdbx_description
1 polymer ?
#
loop_
_entity_poly.entity_id
_entity_poly.type
_entity_poly.pdbx_seq_one_letter_code
_entity_poly.pdbx_strand_id
1 'polypeptide(L)'
;MWKSKVAKVLRNSGKAYQSMSKSKLQVQERKVVLTCGEKCRLKCKDKINKISRQQLFHAFWGLRNLERQREFIVRHSQKIKPKYRYSSTQDFRALNTAFCFEVAGSKIRVYKPFFKFFKLFILQTQIIQTLGLSYKAIQTALSKVSESGVILGDLRGKHGHQPTIDPQIKQSVIDFINSIPKIEFHYLRAQTKRQYISSKKSLADIYRAYKQRREKDG
;
A
#
# COMPACT_ATOMS: atom_id res chain seq x y z
N MET A 1 -18.28 -3.98 0.38
CA MET A 1 -17.10 -3.66 -0.46
C MET A 1 -16.62 -2.19 -0.40
N TRP A 2 -17.49 -1.18 -0.24
CA TRP A 2 -17.08 0.24 -0.16
C TRP A 2 -16.20 0.59 1.06
N LYS A 3 -16.64 0.22 2.26
CA LYS A 3 -15.96 0.58 3.53
C LYS A 3 -14.49 0.12 3.56
N SER A 4 -14.20 -1.06 3.03
CA SER A 4 -12.83 -1.59 2.91
C SER A 4 -11.96 -0.78 1.94
N LYS A 5 -12.52 -0.29 0.83
CA LYS A 5 -11.80 0.58 -0.12
C LYS A 5 -11.47 1.93 0.52
N VAL A 6 -12.43 2.54 1.21
CA VAL A 6 -12.22 3.80 1.94
C VAL A 6 -11.15 3.63 3.02
N ALA A 7 -11.24 2.57 3.84
CA ALA A 7 -10.25 2.29 4.87
C ALA A 7 -8.84 2.05 4.29
N LYS A 8 -8.73 1.39 3.13
CA LYS A 8 -7.45 1.23 2.42
C LYS A 8 -6.87 2.57 1.99
N VAL A 9 -7.69 3.45 1.41
CA VAL A 9 -7.26 4.79 0.97
C VAL A 9 -6.80 5.63 2.17
N LEU A 10 -7.59 5.68 3.25
CA LEU A 10 -7.25 6.43 4.45
C LEU A 10 -5.93 5.94 5.07
N ARG A 11 -5.78 4.62 5.23
CA ARG A 11 -4.55 3.99 5.72
C ARG A 11 -3.33 4.35 4.88
N ASN A 12 -3.44 4.25 3.55
CA ASN A 12 -2.32 4.56 2.66
C ASN A 12 -2.02 6.06 2.60
N SER A 13 -2.97 6.92 2.96
CA SER A 13 -2.76 8.38 3.10
C SER A 13 -2.29 8.81 4.50
N GLY A 14 -2.13 7.85 5.43
CA GLY A 14 -1.74 8.16 6.80
C GLY A 14 -2.82 8.86 7.62
N LYS A 15 -4.07 8.91 7.15
CA LYS A 15 -5.20 9.51 7.87
C LYS A 15 -5.79 8.55 8.89
N ALA A 16 -6.53 9.07 9.86
CA ALA A 16 -7.26 8.26 10.80
C ALA A 16 -8.26 7.34 10.08
N TYR A 17 -8.38 6.09 10.54
CA TYR A 17 -9.32 5.13 9.97
C TYR A 17 -9.72 4.07 10.99
N GLN A 18 -10.90 3.50 10.81
CA GLN A 18 -11.33 2.33 11.57
C GLN A 18 -10.83 1.05 10.90
N SER A 19 -10.18 0.18 11.66
CA SER A 19 -9.79 -1.15 11.19
C SER A 19 -11.02 -1.99 10.84
N MET A 20 -10.91 -2.77 9.77
CA MET A 20 -11.95 -3.74 9.36
C MET A 20 -11.80 -5.09 10.09
N SER A 21 -10.87 -5.21 11.04
CA SER A 21 -10.75 -6.39 11.90
C SER A 21 -11.95 -6.51 12.83
N LYS A 22 -12.17 -7.70 13.41
CA LYS A 22 -13.23 -7.94 14.42
C LYS A 22 -13.18 -6.93 15.56
N SER A 23 -11.98 -6.50 15.96
CA SER A 23 -11.74 -5.50 17.00
C SER A 23 -12.14 -4.06 16.64
N LYS A 24 -12.39 -3.75 15.35
CA LYS A 24 -12.78 -2.41 14.87
C LYS A 24 -11.94 -1.26 15.43
N LEU A 25 -10.65 -1.50 15.67
CA LEU A 25 -9.71 -0.57 16.29
C LEU A 25 -9.67 0.77 15.54
N GLN A 26 -9.79 1.88 16.26
CA GLN A 26 -9.58 3.22 15.71
C GLN A 26 -8.08 3.50 15.61
N VAL A 27 -7.59 3.67 14.38
CA VAL A 27 -6.20 4.00 14.11
C VAL A 27 -6.10 5.50 13.90
N GLN A 28 -5.27 6.15 14.72
CA GLN A 28 -5.03 7.58 14.63
C GLN A 28 -4.25 7.96 13.37
N GLU A 29 -4.39 9.22 12.97
CA GLU A 29 -3.61 9.79 11.88
C GLU A 29 -2.11 9.79 12.20
N ARG A 30 -1.30 9.65 11.16
CA ARG A 30 0.16 9.70 11.23
C ARG A 30 0.59 11.15 11.36
N LYS A 31 1.62 11.37 12.17
CA LYS A 31 2.22 12.68 12.40
C LYS A 31 3.72 12.57 12.33
N VAL A 32 4.37 13.66 11.93
CA VAL A 32 5.81 13.80 12.12
C VAL A 32 6.08 13.84 13.62
N VAL A 33 6.91 12.92 14.09
CA VAL A 33 7.30 12.80 15.50
C VAL A 33 8.52 13.69 15.78
N LEU A 34 8.79 13.93 17.06
CA LEU A 34 9.98 14.63 17.55
C LEU A 34 11.27 14.17 16.87
N THR A 35 12.20 15.11 16.71
CA THR A 35 13.53 14.87 16.12
C THR A 35 14.33 13.85 16.92
N CYS A 36 15.45 13.37 16.37
CA CYS A 36 16.46 12.71 17.18
C CYS A 36 16.83 13.56 18.40
N GLY A 37 17.05 12.89 19.52
CA GLY A 37 17.61 13.51 20.72
C GLY A 37 19.04 13.99 20.51
N GLU A 38 19.56 14.71 21.50
CA GLU A 38 20.87 15.37 21.47
C GLU A 38 22.03 14.39 21.28
N LYS A 39 21.88 13.15 21.74
CA LYS A 39 22.88 12.07 21.60
C LYS A 39 22.94 11.47 20.17
N CYS A 40 22.42 12.16 19.16
CA CYS A 40 22.41 11.68 17.78
C CYS A 40 23.83 11.74 17.16
N ARG A 41 24.45 10.57 16.94
CA ARG A 41 25.79 10.48 16.33
C ARG A 41 25.92 11.16 14.97
N LEU A 42 24.84 11.22 14.18
CA LEU A 42 24.88 11.86 12.85
C LEU A 42 24.36 13.30 12.84
N LYS A 43 24.07 13.89 14.02
CA LYS A 43 23.59 15.27 14.17
C LYS A 43 22.45 15.61 13.20
N CYS A 44 21.48 14.69 13.10
CA CYS A 44 20.43 14.80 12.08
C CYS A 44 19.52 16.03 12.28
N LYS A 45 19.40 16.53 13.52
CA LYS A 45 18.64 17.74 13.85
C LYS A 45 19.19 18.97 13.12
N ASP A 46 20.52 19.04 12.99
CA ASP A 46 21.22 20.16 12.36
C ASP A 46 21.18 20.05 10.83
N LYS A 47 21.11 18.81 10.32
CA LYS A 47 21.14 18.52 8.88
C LYS A 47 19.77 18.53 8.20
N ILE A 48 18.70 18.24 8.94
CA ILE A 48 17.34 18.17 8.40
C ILE A 48 16.43 19.05 9.25
N ASN A 49 16.08 20.21 8.68
CA ASN A 49 15.20 21.15 9.35
C ASN A 49 13.74 20.63 9.44
N LYS A 50 12.92 21.28 10.26
CA LYS A 50 11.52 20.89 10.48
C LYS A 50 10.68 20.95 9.18
N ILE A 51 10.96 21.92 8.31
CA ILE A 51 10.23 22.14 7.05
C ILE A 51 10.46 20.98 6.08
N SER A 52 11.72 20.62 5.83
CA SER A 52 12.12 19.49 4.97
C SER A 52 11.55 18.18 5.50
N ARG A 53 11.49 17.98 6.83
CA ARG A 53 10.83 16.81 7.42
C ARG A 53 9.34 16.76 7.09
N GLN A 54 8.66 17.89 7.20
CA GLN A 54 7.25 18.01 6.88
C GLN A 54 7.00 17.78 5.38
N GLN A 55 7.86 18.31 4.51
CA GLN A 55 7.82 18.07 3.06
C GLN A 55 8.02 16.59 2.73
N LEU A 56 9.01 15.93 3.33
CA LEU A 56 9.24 14.49 3.15
C LEU A 56 8.05 13.66 3.63
N PHE A 57 7.45 14.03 4.76
CA PHE A 57 6.24 13.38 5.27
C PHE A 57 5.06 13.51 4.31
N HIS A 58 4.79 14.73 3.82
CA HIS A 58 3.72 14.97 2.85
C HIS A 58 3.98 14.28 1.52
N ALA A 59 5.22 14.30 1.02
CA ALA A 59 5.61 13.59 -0.20
C ALA A 59 5.35 12.09 -0.06
N PHE A 60 5.73 11.48 1.06
CA PHE A 60 5.55 10.05 1.31
C PHE A 60 4.07 9.64 1.44
N TRP A 61 3.30 10.33 2.29
CA TRP A 61 1.89 9.99 2.52
C TRP A 61 0.97 10.45 1.38
N GLY A 62 1.40 11.45 0.61
CA GLY A 62 0.75 11.92 -0.61
C GLY A 62 0.75 10.87 -1.73
N LEU A 63 1.66 9.90 -1.71
CA LEU A 63 1.68 8.81 -2.69
C LEU A 63 0.41 7.95 -2.66
N ARG A 64 -0.24 7.81 -1.49
CA ARG A 64 -1.48 7.04 -1.26
C ARG A 64 -1.48 5.61 -1.79
N ASN A 65 -0.31 5.07 -2.13
CA ASN A 65 -0.09 3.76 -2.71
C ASN A 65 1.06 3.07 -1.99
N LEU A 66 0.80 1.85 -1.49
CA LEU A 66 1.74 1.07 -0.70
C LEU A 66 2.99 0.66 -1.50
N GLU A 67 2.85 0.36 -2.79
CA GLU A 67 3.97 -0.01 -3.66
C GLU A 67 4.90 1.18 -3.84
N ARG A 68 4.34 2.34 -4.22
CA ARG A 68 5.10 3.61 -4.33
C ARG A 68 5.76 4.03 -3.01
N GLN A 69 5.09 3.79 -1.89
CA GLN A 69 5.68 4.02 -0.56
C GLN A 69 6.88 3.10 -0.28
N ARG A 70 6.83 1.83 -0.73
CA ARG A 70 7.99 0.93 -0.61
C ARG A 70 9.12 1.38 -1.53
N GLU A 71 8.82 1.76 -2.76
CA GLU A 71 9.80 2.35 -3.69
C GLU A 71 10.49 3.56 -3.07
N PHE A 72 9.72 4.46 -2.45
CA PHE A 72 10.27 5.61 -1.74
C PHE A 72 11.25 5.19 -0.65
N ILE A 73 10.89 4.20 0.18
CA ILE A 73 11.78 3.70 1.24
C ILE A 73 13.06 3.10 0.64
N VAL A 74 12.92 2.31 -0.42
CA VAL A 74 14.03 1.59 -1.05
C VAL A 74 14.98 2.56 -1.76
N ARG A 75 14.46 3.54 -2.49
CA ARG A 75 15.24 4.62 -3.13
C ARG A 75 16.08 5.40 -2.12
N HIS A 76 15.52 5.63 -0.93
CA HIS A 76 16.19 6.31 0.17
C HIS A 76 17.00 5.36 1.06
N SER A 77 17.24 4.12 0.62
CA SER A 77 18.02 3.11 1.34
C SER A 77 19.30 2.75 0.59
N GLN A 78 20.39 2.54 1.32
CA GLN A 78 21.69 2.18 0.76
C GLN A 78 22.25 0.98 1.53
N LYS A 79 22.62 -0.09 0.83
CA LYS A 79 23.30 -1.24 1.46
C LYS A 79 24.71 -0.80 1.86
N ILE A 80 25.06 -0.94 3.14
CA ILE A 80 26.41 -0.71 3.66
C ILE A 80 27.15 -2.05 3.64
N LYS A 81 28.24 -2.12 2.87
CA LYS A 81 29.22 -3.20 2.97
C LYS A 81 30.20 -2.83 4.10
N PRO A 82 30.31 -3.61 5.18
CA PRO A 82 31.29 -3.35 6.22
C PRO A 82 32.71 -3.59 5.68
N LYS A 83 33.68 -2.76 6.12
CA LYS A 83 35.09 -2.88 5.71
C LYS A 83 35.72 -4.21 6.15
N TYR A 84 35.31 -4.72 7.31
CA TYR A 84 35.74 -5.99 7.87
C TYR A 84 34.53 -6.82 8.28
N ARG A 85 34.57 -8.13 8.04
CA ARG A 85 33.53 -9.08 8.44
C ARG A 85 34.19 -10.33 9.02
N TYR A 86 33.91 -10.62 10.29
CA TYR A 86 34.32 -11.89 10.90
C TYR A 86 33.50 -13.03 10.27
N SER A 87 34.19 -14.06 9.79
CA SER A 87 33.65 -15.17 8.99
C SER A 87 33.03 -16.30 9.80
N SER A 88 33.09 -16.24 11.14
CA SER A 88 32.89 -17.40 12.02
C SER A 88 31.44 -17.80 12.30
N THR A 89 30.43 -17.25 11.62
CA THR A 89 29.02 -17.63 11.88
C THR A 89 28.30 -17.96 10.57
N GLN A 90 27.83 -19.22 10.45
CA GLN A 90 27.04 -19.76 9.33
C GLN A 90 25.78 -18.93 9.04
N ASP A 91 25.22 -18.25 10.04
CA ASP A 91 24.09 -17.33 9.89
C ASP A 91 24.56 -15.89 9.58
N PHE A 92 24.76 -15.61 8.30
CA PHE A 92 25.07 -14.26 7.85
C PHE A 92 23.90 -13.31 8.14
N ARG A 93 24.02 -12.47 9.18
CA ARG A 93 23.13 -11.30 9.31
C ARG A 93 23.21 -10.48 8.01
N ALA A 94 22.05 -10.16 7.43
CA ALA A 94 21.96 -9.36 6.21
C ALA A 94 22.74 -8.04 6.34
N LEU A 95 23.32 -7.59 5.21
CA LEU A 95 24.09 -6.34 5.15
C LEU A 95 23.31 -5.17 5.77
N ASN A 96 24.01 -4.33 6.52
CA ASN A 96 23.38 -3.24 7.24
C ASN A 96 22.90 -2.19 6.24
N THR A 97 21.61 -1.90 6.18
CA THR A 97 21.07 -0.84 5.30
C THR A 97 21.13 0.52 6.00
N ALA A 98 21.85 1.48 5.40
CA ALA A 98 21.73 2.91 5.69
C ALA A 98 20.47 3.49 5.05
N PHE A 99 19.97 4.59 5.61
CA PHE A 99 18.97 5.42 4.95
C PHE A 99 19.56 6.79 4.65
N CYS A 100 19.23 7.36 3.50
CA CYS A 100 19.68 8.66 3.05
C CYS A 100 18.46 9.45 2.56
N PHE A 101 18.29 10.68 3.01
CA PHE A 101 17.32 11.61 2.43
C PHE A 101 18.01 12.52 1.42
N GLU A 102 17.30 12.86 0.36
CA GLU A 102 17.73 13.90 -0.57
C GLU A 102 17.08 15.21 -0.13
N VAL A 103 17.88 16.16 0.36
CA VAL A 103 17.41 17.47 0.83
C VAL A 103 18.25 18.52 0.11
N ALA A 104 17.61 19.43 -0.63
CA ALA A 104 18.28 20.48 -1.41
C ALA A 104 19.41 19.97 -2.33
N GLY A 105 19.17 18.85 -3.03
CA GLY A 105 20.15 18.22 -3.93
C GLY A 105 21.28 17.46 -3.25
N SER A 106 21.34 17.47 -1.91
CA SER A 106 22.37 16.76 -1.13
C SER A 106 21.81 15.48 -0.48
N LYS A 107 22.55 14.37 -0.61
CA LYS A 107 22.21 13.09 0.04
C LYS A 107 22.71 13.07 1.49
N ILE A 108 21.78 13.18 2.43
CA ILE A 108 22.07 13.21 3.87
C ILE A 108 21.78 11.84 4.48
N ARG A 109 22.84 11.19 4.96
CA ARG A 109 22.72 9.90 5.68
C ARG A 109 22.07 10.09 7.04
N VAL A 110 21.08 9.24 7.32
CA VAL A 110 20.31 9.19 8.55
C VAL A 110 20.82 8.11 9.49
N TYR A 111 20.78 8.40 10.79
CA TYR A 111 21.32 7.50 11.81
C TYR A 111 20.43 6.27 11.99
N LYS A 112 21.06 5.10 11.97
CA LYS A 112 20.47 3.81 12.33
C LYS A 112 21.16 3.29 13.60
N PRO A 113 20.51 3.31 14.77
CA PRO A 113 21.11 2.74 15.96
C PRO A 113 21.19 1.22 15.79
N PHE A 114 22.37 0.68 16.07
CA PHE A 114 22.66 -0.74 16.08
C PHE A 114 22.56 -1.23 17.53
N PHE A 115 21.33 -1.44 18.02
CA PHE A 115 21.17 -2.07 19.34
C PHE A 115 20.13 -3.18 19.27
N LYS A 116 20.67 -4.41 19.31
CA LYS A 116 20.01 -5.59 19.88
C LYS A 116 20.02 -5.37 21.39
N PHE A 117 18.93 -5.70 22.04
CA PHE A 117 18.67 -5.62 23.48
C PHE A 117 17.99 -4.35 24.01
N PHE A 118 16.99 -4.68 24.82
CA PHE A 118 16.24 -3.90 25.78
C PHE A 118 15.03 -3.11 25.30
N LYS A 119 13.93 -3.47 25.95
CA LYS A 119 12.53 -3.09 25.80
C LYS A 119 12.24 -1.63 26.21
N LEU A 120 13.28 -0.77 26.25
CA LEU A 120 13.22 0.67 26.61
C LEU A 120 13.61 1.60 25.44
N PHE A 121 13.12 1.24 24.25
CA PHE A 121 12.33 2.04 23.29
C PHE A 121 12.49 3.55 23.05
N ILE A 122 13.65 4.22 23.12
CA ILE A 122 13.75 5.59 22.55
C ILE A 122 15.10 5.87 21.87
N LEU A 123 15.37 5.22 20.73
CA LEU A 123 16.30 5.72 19.72
C LEU A 123 15.77 5.33 18.34
N GLN A 124 14.74 6.05 17.92
CA GLN A 124 14.07 5.85 16.64
C GLN A 124 14.88 6.56 15.55
N THR A 125 15.24 5.84 14.51
CA THR A 125 15.83 6.40 13.28
C THR A 125 15.00 7.59 12.79
N GLN A 126 15.62 8.68 12.31
CA GLN A 126 14.87 9.85 11.81
C GLN A 126 13.83 9.48 10.76
N ILE A 127 14.02 8.41 10.00
CA ILE A 127 13.04 7.98 8.99
C ILE A 127 11.73 7.51 9.63
N ILE A 128 11.80 6.79 10.75
CA ILE A 128 10.63 6.37 11.55
C ILE A 128 9.93 7.60 12.12
N GLN A 129 10.69 8.54 12.67
CA GLN A 129 10.14 9.76 13.26
C GLN A 129 9.56 10.70 12.20
N THR A 130 10.23 10.82 11.05
CA THR A 130 9.86 11.72 9.96
C THR A 130 8.70 11.17 9.16
N LEU A 131 8.61 9.86 8.93
CA LEU A 131 7.53 9.23 8.15
C LEU A 131 6.42 8.63 9.02
N GLY A 132 6.61 8.50 10.34
CA GLY A 132 5.63 7.90 11.25
C GLY A 132 5.45 6.38 11.08
N LEU A 133 6.50 5.68 10.62
CA LEU A 133 6.48 4.25 10.27
C LEU A 133 7.03 3.35 11.38
N SER A 134 6.63 2.08 11.40
CA SER A 134 7.29 1.08 12.25
C SER A 134 8.55 0.53 11.57
N TYR A 135 9.52 0.07 12.37
CA TYR A 135 10.71 -0.62 11.85
C TYR A 135 10.36 -1.80 10.94
N LYS A 136 9.31 -2.56 11.28
CA LYS A 136 8.81 -3.68 10.47
C LYS A 136 8.32 -3.23 9.09
N ALA A 137 7.72 -2.05 8.97
CA ALA A 137 7.30 -1.53 7.67
C ALA A 137 8.51 -1.29 6.75
N ILE A 138 9.60 -0.79 7.31
CA ILE A 138 10.86 -0.56 6.59
C ILE A 138 11.50 -1.89 6.18
N GLN A 139 11.63 -2.85 7.10
CA GLN A 139 12.17 -4.17 6.77
C GLN A 139 11.36 -4.85 5.65
N THR A 140 10.03 -4.76 5.73
CA THR A 140 9.13 -5.32 4.73
C THR A 140 9.32 -4.68 3.35
N ALA A 141 9.55 -3.36 3.30
CA ALA A 141 9.83 -2.67 2.04
C ALA A 141 11.12 -3.20 1.40
N LEU A 142 12.18 -3.34 2.19
CA LEU A 142 13.49 -3.84 1.74
C LEU A 142 13.44 -5.31 1.31
N SER A 143 12.65 -6.15 1.99
CA SER A 143 12.51 -7.57 1.63
C SER A 143 11.61 -7.82 0.41
N LYS A 144 10.89 -6.80 -0.06
CA LYS A 144 10.03 -6.87 -1.23
C LYS A 144 10.69 -6.33 -2.49
N VAL A 145 11.99 -6.08 -2.44
CA VAL A 145 12.81 -5.78 -3.61
C VAL A 145 13.25 -7.10 -4.23
N SER A 146 12.96 -7.29 -5.51
CA SER A 146 13.49 -8.41 -6.29
C SER A 146 14.98 -8.26 -6.56
N GLU A 147 15.64 -9.32 -7.01
CA GLU A 147 17.07 -9.29 -7.35
C GLU A 147 17.40 -8.25 -8.43
N SER A 148 16.46 -8.02 -9.37
CA SER A 148 16.56 -6.99 -10.42
C SER A 148 16.29 -5.56 -9.93
N GLY A 149 16.00 -5.37 -8.64
CA GLY A 149 15.74 -4.04 -8.05
C GLY A 149 14.29 -3.56 -8.18
N VAL A 150 13.40 -4.36 -8.78
CA VAL A 150 11.97 -4.02 -8.92
C VAL A 150 11.20 -4.35 -7.64
N ILE A 151 10.30 -3.47 -7.22
CA ILE A 151 9.41 -3.72 -6.07
C ILE A 151 8.33 -4.71 -6.44
N LEU A 152 8.23 -5.79 -5.66
CA LEU A 152 7.16 -6.78 -5.80
C LEU A 152 5.80 -6.15 -5.48
N GLY A 153 4.82 -6.41 -6.35
CA GLY A 153 3.46 -5.90 -6.23
C GLY A 153 2.76 -6.29 -4.92
N ASP A 154 1.74 -5.51 -4.54
CA ASP A 154 0.89 -5.77 -3.39
C ASP A 154 -0.10 -6.90 -3.70
N LEU A 155 0.26 -8.11 -3.27
CA LEU A 155 -0.55 -9.33 -3.42
C LEU A 155 -1.55 -9.54 -2.27
N ARG A 156 -1.80 -8.53 -1.43
CA ARG A 156 -2.79 -8.67 -0.34
C ARG A 156 -4.19 -8.93 -0.90
N GLY A 157 -4.82 -10.00 -0.42
CA GLY A 157 -6.12 -10.45 -0.94
C GLY A 157 -6.03 -11.10 -2.32
N LYS A 158 -4.82 -11.39 -2.83
CA LYS A 158 -4.53 -12.13 -4.06
C LYS A 158 -3.88 -13.47 -3.71
N HIS A 159 -4.63 -14.36 -3.06
CA HIS A 159 -4.11 -15.65 -2.56
C HIS A 159 -4.50 -16.85 -3.44
N GLY A 160 -5.17 -16.65 -4.58
CA GLY A 160 -5.60 -17.72 -5.47
C GLY A 160 -6.83 -18.49 -4.99
N HIS A 161 -7.02 -18.62 -3.68
CA HIS A 161 -8.23 -19.25 -3.09
C HIS A 161 -9.50 -18.37 -3.09
N GLN A 162 -9.60 -17.37 -3.97
CA GLN A 162 -10.87 -16.64 -4.08
C GLN A 162 -11.90 -17.54 -4.76
N PRO A 163 -13.16 -17.56 -4.26
CA PRO A 163 -14.22 -18.28 -4.94
C PRO A 163 -14.31 -17.76 -6.37
N THR A 164 -14.03 -18.65 -7.31
CA THR A 164 -14.03 -18.35 -8.73
C THR A 164 -15.26 -19.02 -9.33
N ILE A 165 -16.04 -18.26 -10.09
CA ILE A 165 -17.14 -18.80 -10.87
C ILE A 165 -16.52 -19.47 -12.09
N ASP A 166 -17.01 -20.66 -12.43
CA ASP A 166 -16.59 -21.36 -13.64
C ASP A 166 -16.63 -20.41 -14.86
N PRO A 167 -15.57 -20.36 -15.70
CA PRO A 167 -15.52 -19.45 -16.84
C PRO A 167 -16.69 -19.61 -17.81
N GLN A 168 -17.19 -20.83 -18.01
CA GLN A 168 -18.33 -21.09 -18.89
C GLN A 168 -19.61 -20.52 -18.30
N ILE A 169 -19.85 -20.71 -17.00
CA ILE A 169 -21.01 -20.11 -16.31
C ILE A 169 -20.95 -18.58 -16.36
N LYS A 170 -19.76 -18.02 -16.18
CA LYS A 170 -19.58 -16.56 -16.27
C LYS A 170 -19.89 -16.07 -17.69
N GLN A 171 -19.43 -16.77 -18.71
CA GLN A 171 -19.67 -16.41 -20.10
C GLN A 171 -21.15 -16.53 -20.45
N SER A 172 -21.83 -17.60 -20.01
CA SER A 172 -23.26 -17.77 -20.26
C SER A 172 -24.12 -16.67 -19.65
N VAL A 173 -23.74 -16.14 -18.47
CA VAL A 173 -24.39 -14.97 -17.88
C VAL A 173 -24.16 -13.72 -18.74
N ILE A 174 -22.93 -13.50 -19.22
CA ILE A 174 -22.59 -12.35 -20.08
C ILE A 174 -23.39 -12.41 -21.39
N ASP A 175 -23.45 -13.57 -22.03
CA ASP A 175 -24.16 -13.78 -23.28
C ASP A 175 -25.67 -13.56 -23.11
N PHE A 176 -26.23 -14.04 -21.99
CA PHE A 176 -27.62 -13.76 -21.64
C PHE A 176 -27.87 -12.27 -21.46
N ILE A 177 -27.02 -11.55 -20.71
CA ILE A 177 -27.16 -10.10 -20.51
C ILE A 177 -27.08 -9.36 -21.85
N ASN A 178 -26.20 -9.78 -22.75
CA ASN A 178 -26.06 -9.18 -24.07
C ASN A 178 -27.23 -9.49 -25.02
N SER A 179 -27.97 -10.58 -24.79
CA SER A 179 -29.20 -10.89 -25.54
C SER A 179 -30.40 -10.00 -25.17
N ILE A 180 -30.34 -9.28 -24.04
CA ILE A 180 -31.42 -8.39 -23.61
C ILE A 180 -31.36 -7.10 -24.45
N PRO A 181 -32.48 -6.66 -25.05
CA PRO A 181 -32.51 -5.42 -25.82
C PRO A 181 -32.14 -4.23 -24.93
N LYS A 182 -31.19 -3.44 -25.42
CA LYS A 182 -30.69 -2.25 -24.75
C LYS A 182 -31.33 -1.00 -25.37
N ILE A 183 -31.69 -0.04 -24.53
CA ILE A 183 -32.34 1.20 -24.90
C ILE A 183 -31.39 2.35 -24.58
N GLU A 184 -31.32 3.34 -25.46
CA GLU A 184 -30.63 4.59 -25.21
C GLU A 184 -31.52 5.55 -24.41
N PHE A 185 -30.94 6.27 -23.45
CA PHE A 185 -31.70 7.26 -22.70
C PHE A 185 -32.03 8.46 -23.61
N HIS A 186 -33.31 8.61 -23.95
CA HIS A 186 -33.80 9.58 -24.93
C HIS A 186 -33.26 11.00 -24.69
N TYR A 187 -33.17 11.45 -23.44
CA TYR A 187 -32.76 12.81 -23.09
C TYR A 187 -31.23 13.04 -23.10
N LEU A 188 -30.41 12.00 -23.18
CA LEU A 188 -28.94 12.09 -23.09
C LEU A 188 -28.21 11.57 -24.33
N ARG A 189 -28.93 11.34 -25.44
CA ARG A 189 -28.37 10.77 -26.69
C ARG A 189 -27.21 11.60 -27.26
N ALA A 190 -27.26 12.92 -27.14
CA ALA A 190 -26.20 13.81 -27.62
C ALA A 190 -24.96 13.83 -26.71
N GLN A 191 -25.08 13.44 -25.43
CA GLN A 191 -24.03 13.59 -24.43
C GLN A 191 -23.34 12.27 -24.06
N THR A 192 -24.02 11.13 -24.17
CA THR A 192 -23.43 9.84 -23.76
C THR A 192 -23.84 8.68 -24.69
N LYS A 193 -22.89 7.77 -24.94
CA LYS A 193 -23.14 6.48 -25.63
C LYS A 193 -23.59 5.36 -24.68
N ARG A 194 -24.13 5.71 -23.50
CA ARG A 194 -24.50 4.72 -22.48
C ARG A 194 -25.82 4.06 -22.86
N GLN A 195 -25.85 2.74 -22.74
CA GLN A 195 -27.00 1.90 -23.04
C GLN A 195 -27.57 1.33 -21.74
N TYR A 196 -28.89 1.24 -21.66
CA TYR A 196 -29.63 0.84 -20.46
C TYR A 196 -30.57 -0.32 -20.76
N ILE A 197 -30.83 -1.15 -19.75
CA ILE A 197 -31.90 -2.15 -19.83
C ILE A 197 -33.21 -1.46 -19.47
N SER A 198 -34.29 -1.80 -20.18
CA SER A 198 -35.62 -1.24 -19.93
C SER A 198 -36.04 -1.37 -18.46
N SER A 199 -36.56 -0.28 -17.89
CA SER A 199 -37.05 -0.23 -16.49
C SER A 199 -38.24 -1.16 -16.21
N LYS A 200 -38.85 -1.75 -17.25
CA LYS A 200 -39.98 -2.68 -17.11
C LYS A 200 -39.60 -4.04 -16.50
N LYS A 201 -38.30 -4.40 -16.47
CA LYS A 201 -37.83 -5.65 -15.86
C LYS A 201 -36.93 -5.34 -14.67
N SER A 202 -37.26 -5.89 -13.50
CA SER A 202 -36.39 -5.81 -12.35
C SER A 202 -35.20 -6.75 -12.50
N LEU A 203 -34.15 -6.55 -11.70
CA LEU A 203 -33.01 -7.48 -11.64
C LEU A 203 -33.47 -8.91 -11.28
N ALA A 204 -34.50 -9.04 -10.43
CA ALA A 204 -35.06 -10.34 -10.06
C ALA A 204 -35.71 -11.03 -11.26
N ASP A 205 -36.41 -10.28 -12.11
CA ASP A 205 -37.05 -10.83 -13.32
C ASP A 205 -36.01 -11.28 -14.35
N ILE A 206 -34.94 -10.51 -14.49
CA ILE A 206 -33.79 -10.87 -15.34
C ILE A 206 -33.15 -12.17 -14.85
N TYR A 207 -32.96 -12.32 -13.53
CA TYR A 207 -32.43 -13.54 -12.94
C TYR A 207 -33.36 -14.76 -13.15
N ARG A 208 -34.67 -14.60 -12.94
CA ARG A 208 -35.65 -15.66 -13.19
C ARG A 208 -35.64 -16.11 -14.65
N ALA A 209 -35.59 -15.17 -15.59
CA ALA A 209 -35.51 -15.46 -17.02
C ALA A 209 -34.22 -16.20 -17.39
N TYR A 210 -33.08 -15.81 -16.79
CA TYR A 210 -31.82 -16.55 -16.96
C TYR A 210 -31.93 -17.99 -16.45
N LYS A 211 -32.50 -18.17 -15.26
CA LYS A 211 -32.68 -19.48 -14.64
C LYS A 211 -33.54 -20.40 -15.52
N GLN A 212 -34.67 -19.92 -16.01
CA GLN A 212 -35.55 -20.67 -16.91
C GLN A 212 -34.86 -21.05 -18.22
N ARG A 213 -34.02 -20.18 -18.78
CA ARG A 213 -33.24 -20.49 -19.99
C ARG A 213 -32.24 -21.63 -19.72
N ARG A 214 -31.55 -21.57 -18.59
CA ARG A 214 -30.60 -22.61 -18.18
C ARG A 214 -31.25 -23.96 -17.88
N GLU A 215 -32.50 -23.96 -17.42
CA GLU A 215 -33.30 -25.18 -17.21
C GLU A 215 -33.82 -25.79 -18.52
N LYS A 216 -33.90 -25.00 -19.62
CA LYS A 216 -34.29 -25.49 -20.96
C LYS A 216 -33.12 -25.94 -21.81
N ASP A 217 -31.95 -25.34 -21.60
CA ASP A 217 -30.72 -25.61 -22.36
C ASP A 217 -29.89 -26.78 -21.76
N GLY A 218 -30.34 -27.37 -20.63
CA GLY A 218 -29.69 -28.48 -19.93
C GLY A 218 -30.55 -29.73 -19.93
#